data_AF-A0A0Q9TVE0-F1
#
_entry.id   AF-A0A0Q9TVE0-F1
#
_cell.length_a   1.000
_cell.length_b   1.000
_cell.length_c   1.000
_cell.angle_alpha   90.00
_cell.angle_beta   90.00
_cell.angle_gamma   90.00
#
_symmetry.space_group_name_H-M   'P 1'
#
loop_
_entity.id
_entity.type
_entity.pdbx_description
1 polymer ?
#
loop_
_entity_poly.entity_id
_entity_poly.type
_entity_poly.pdbx_seq_one_letter_code
_entity_poly.pdbx_strand_id
1 'polypeptide(L)'
;MVGSAIEPETSEQLRRLGADVTAFAARSVTPQIIDGSELVLTMTRAHRGEVARLHPAAMRRIFALGDFADLCRSSQTWRPIVPTHPWLPQVVAEASAARGTVAPQEAVDVDVVDPYGRSTKTHLEAFDRIEDFLAVVLAALGTVAGSSRAQPRR
;
A
#
# COMPACT_ATOMS: atom_id res chain seq x y z
N MET A 1 -6.54 -14.74 -12.12
CA MET A 1 -7.42 -15.87 -11.73
C MET A 1 -6.88 -16.46 -10.43
N VAL A 2 -7.75 -16.88 -9.49
CA VAL A 2 -7.29 -17.43 -8.19
C VAL A 2 -6.44 -18.67 -8.42
N GLY A 3 -5.33 -18.80 -7.69
CA GLY A 3 -4.38 -19.91 -7.80
C GLY A 3 -3.38 -19.77 -8.97
N SER A 4 -3.51 -18.76 -9.83
CA SER A 4 -2.52 -18.50 -10.87
C SER A 4 -1.21 -18.00 -10.27
N ALA A 5 -0.09 -18.43 -10.88
CA ALA A 5 1.22 -17.83 -10.66
C ALA A 5 1.25 -16.40 -11.23
N ILE A 6 2.29 -15.65 -10.85
CA ILE A 6 2.58 -14.35 -11.48
C ILE A 6 2.83 -14.58 -12.98
N GLU A 7 2.41 -13.63 -13.82
CA GLU A 7 2.73 -13.64 -15.25
C GLU A 7 4.25 -13.75 -15.47
N PRO A 8 4.73 -14.56 -16.44
CA PRO A 8 6.16 -14.83 -16.59
C PRO A 8 7.03 -13.58 -16.69
N GLU A 9 6.59 -12.56 -17.43
CA GLU A 9 7.31 -11.30 -17.61
C GLU A 9 7.46 -10.53 -16.28
N THR A 10 6.34 -10.35 -15.56
CA THR A 10 6.33 -9.72 -14.22
C THR A 10 7.18 -10.52 -13.23
N SER A 11 7.11 -11.86 -13.29
CA SER A 11 7.91 -12.74 -12.43
C SER A 11 9.40 -12.60 -12.71
N GLU A 12 9.82 -12.44 -13.96
CA GLU A 12 11.21 -12.25 -14.31
C GLU A 12 11.73 -10.89 -13.83
N GLN A 13 10.95 -9.83 -14.02
CA GLN A 13 11.29 -8.49 -13.53
C GLN A 13 11.44 -8.47 -12.00
N LEU A 14 10.48 -9.05 -11.26
CA LEU A 14 10.54 -9.13 -9.80
C LEU A 14 11.78 -9.92 -9.32
N ARG A 15 12.14 -11.02 -9.99
CA ARG A 15 13.37 -11.77 -9.67
C ARG A 15 14.63 -10.96 -9.95
N ARG A 16 14.66 -10.16 -11.02
CA ARG A 16 15.79 -9.25 -11.30
C ARG A 16 15.97 -8.18 -10.22
N LEU A 17 14.88 -7.77 -9.57
CA LEU A 17 14.88 -6.89 -8.41
C LEU A 17 15.19 -7.61 -7.08
N GLY A 18 15.47 -8.92 -7.11
CA GLY A 18 15.80 -9.73 -5.94
C GLY A 18 14.61 -10.24 -5.13
N ALA A 19 13.37 -10.09 -5.64
CA ALA A 19 12.19 -10.60 -4.97
C ALA A 19 12.01 -12.11 -5.23
N ASP A 20 11.75 -12.88 -4.17
CA ASP A 20 11.32 -14.27 -4.29
C ASP A 20 9.81 -14.33 -4.54
N VAL A 21 9.44 -14.83 -5.71
CA VAL A 21 8.06 -14.96 -6.18
C VAL A 21 7.61 -16.42 -6.31
N THR A 22 8.43 -17.37 -5.88
CA THR A 22 8.19 -18.81 -6.07
C THR A 22 6.95 -19.33 -5.32
N ALA A 23 6.62 -18.71 -4.18
CA ALA A 23 5.45 -19.06 -3.38
C ALA A 23 4.20 -18.21 -3.68
N PHE A 24 4.24 -17.37 -4.74
CA PHE A 24 3.09 -16.54 -5.07
C PHE A 24 1.97 -17.37 -5.69
N ALA A 25 0.77 -17.23 -5.12
CA ALA A 25 -0.48 -17.68 -5.72
C ALA A 25 -1.50 -16.56 -5.56
N ALA A 26 -2.15 -16.19 -6.67
CA ALA A 26 -3.24 -15.23 -6.65
C ALA A 26 -4.37 -15.70 -5.72
N ARG A 27 -4.92 -14.81 -4.88
CA ARG A 27 -6.02 -15.12 -3.96
C ARG A 27 -7.11 -14.08 -4.12
N SER A 28 -8.37 -14.50 -3.99
CA SER A 28 -9.46 -13.54 -3.86
C SER A 28 -9.33 -12.80 -2.54
N VAL A 29 -9.58 -11.49 -2.56
CA VAL A 29 -9.74 -10.71 -1.33
C VAL A 29 -10.98 -11.19 -0.61
N THR A 30 -10.84 -11.53 0.67
CA THR A 30 -11.96 -11.96 1.53
C THR A 30 -12.01 -11.08 2.78
N PRO A 31 -13.18 -10.97 3.45
CA PRO A 31 -13.28 -10.27 4.73
C PRO A 31 -12.26 -10.78 5.76
N GLN A 32 -11.96 -12.08 5.80
CA GLN A 32 -10.99 -12.67 6.71
C GLN A 32 -9.56 -12.19 6.45
N ILE A 33 -9.15 -12.07 5.17
CA ILE A 33 -7.85 -11.50 4.81
C ILE A 33 -7.79 -10.03 5.22
N ILE A 34 -8.89 -9.31 5.01
CA ILE A 34 -9.00 -7.91 5.43
C ILE A 34 -8.85 -7.87 6.96
N ASP A 35 -9.63 -8.60 7.76
CA ASP A 35 -9.54 -8.64 9.23
C ASP A 35 -8.14 -8.94 9.78
N GLY A 36 -7.38 -9.80 9.12
CA GLY A 36 -5.99 -10.08 9.49
C GLY A 36 -4.98 -8.97 9.16
N SER A 37 -5.39 -7.90 8.50
CA SER A 37 -4.48 -6.85 7.99
C SER A 37 -4.58 -5.55 8.79
N GLU A 38 -3.47 -5.02 9.29
CA GLU A 38 -3.47 -3.70 9.97
C GLU A 38 -3.58 -2.53 8.98
N LEU A 39 -3.17 -2.74 7.72
CA LEU A 39 -3.25 -1.80 6.61
C LEU A 39 -3.56 -2.56 5.31
N VAL A 40 -4.49 -2.03 4.51
CA VAL A 40 -4.83 -2.54 3.17
C VAL A 40 -4.56 -1.45 2.15
N LEU A 41 -3.65 -1.73 1.21
CA LEU A 41 -3.31 -0.84 0.09
C LEU A 41 -3.83 -1.44 -1.21
N THR A 42 -4.61 -0.66 -1.96
CA THR A 42 -5.14 -1.04 -3.27
C THR A 42 -4.45 -0.26 -4.39
N MET A 43 -4.39 -0.83 -5.59
CA MET A 43 -3.70 -0.19 -6.72
C MET A 43 -4.44 1.03 -7.29
N THR A 44 -5.76 1.10 -7.09
CA THR A 44 -6.60 2.21 -7.58
C THR A 44 -7.67 2.59 -6.57
N ARG A 45 -8.28 3.77 -6.74
CA ARG A 45 -9.47 4.20 -5.98
C ARG A 45 -10.70 3.34 -6.27
N ALA A 46 -10.82 2.78 -7.47
CA ALA A 46 -11.89 1.83 -7.80
C ALA A 46 -11.77 0.54 -6.98
N HIS A 47 -10.57 -0.05 -6.92
CA HIS A 47 -10.28 -1.22 -6.07
C HIS A 47 -10.54 -0.90 -4.59
N ARG A 48 -10.15 0.29 -4.11
CA ARG A 48 -10.46 0.73 -2.75
C ARG A 48 -11.97 0.69 -2.47
N GLY A 49 -12.77 1.17 -3.43
CA GLY A 49 -14.23 1.15 -3.34
C GLY A 49 -14.81 -0.27 -3.30
N GLU A 50 -14.26 -1.19 -4.09
CA GLU A 50 -14.67 -2.61 -4.08
C GLU A 50 -14.37 -3.29 -2.74
N VAL A 51 -13.15 -3.12 -2.23
CA VAL A 51 -12.75 -3.67 -0.93
C VAL A 51 -13.57 -3.05 0.21
N ALA A 52 -13.84 -1.74 0.15
CA ALA A 52 -14.68 -1.06 1.14
C ALA A 52 -16.14 -1.56 1.11
N ARG A 53 -16.71 -1.87 -0.06
CA ARG A 53 -18.04 -2.49 -0.16
C ARG A 53 -18.05 -3.91 0.37
N LEU A 54 -16.99 -4.68 0.14
CA LEU A 54 -16.85 -6.04 0.64
C LEU A 54 -16.80 -6.09 2.18
N HIS A 55 -16.09 -5.14 2.80
CA HIS A 55 -15.96 -5.11 4.25
C HIS A 55 -15.92 -3.66 4.83
N PRO A 56 -17.10 -3.03 5.01
CA PRO A 56 -17.21 -1.62 5.44
C PRO A 56 -16.59 -1.32 6.81
N ALA A 57 -16.56 -2.29 7.73
CA ALA A 57 -15.99 -2.11 9.06
C ALA A 57 -14.48 -1.79 9.02
N ALA A 58 -13.78 -2.14 7.95
CA ALA A 58 -12.36 -1.85 7.75
C ALA A 58 -12.07 -0.57 6.98
N MET A 59 -13.07 0.27 6.67
CA MET A 59 -12.88 1.47 5.82
C MET A 59 -11.74 2.39 6.29
N ARG A 60 -11.48 2.46 7.60
CA ARG A 60 -10.42 3.29 8.20
C ARG A 60 -9.00 2.80 7.87
N ARG A 61 -8.85 1.55 7.48
CA ARG A 61 -7.56 0.89 7.20
C ARG A 61 -7.35 0.52 5.73
N ILE A 62 -8.28 0.89 4.84
CA ILE A 62 -8.20 0.64 3.39
C ILE A 62 -7.90 1.96 2.66
N PHE A 63 -6.82 1.99 1.88
CA PHE A 63 -6.38 3.15 1.09
C PHE A 63 -5.97 2.73 -0.33
N ALA A 64 -6.11 3.63 -1.30
CA ALA A 64 -5.41 3.48 -2.57
C ALA A 64 -3.94 3.85 -2.33
N LEU A 65 -3.01 3.17 -3.01
CA LEU A 65 -1.58 3.32 -2.79
C LEU A 65 -1.12 4.77 -3.01
N GLY A 66 -1.51 5.39 -4.13
CA GLY A 66 -1.18 6.78 -4.41
C GLY A 66 -1.77 7.76 -3.39
N ASP A 67 -3.06 7.61 -3.03
CA ASP A 67 -3.70 8.43 -1.99
C ASP A 67 -2.97 8.32 -0.63
N PHE A 68 -2.53 7.10 -0.26
CA PHE A 68 -1.77 6.89 0.96
C PHE A 68 -0.38 7.51 0.87
N ALA A 69 0.26 7.47 -0.30
CA ALA A 69 1.54 8.14 -0.54
C ALA A 69 1.39 9.66 -0.41
N ASP A 70 0.31 10.26 -0.92
CA ASP A 70 0.04 11.69 -0.79
C ASP A 70 -0.21 12.12 0.65
N LEU A 71 -0.98 11.32 1.40
CA LEU A 71 -1.09 11.50 2.84
C LEU A 71 0.32 11.49 3.45
N CYS A 72 1.15 10.48 3.10
CA CYS A 72 2.53 10.37 3.59
C CYS A 72 3.38 11.61 3.27
N ARG A 73 3.27 12.19 2.06
CA ARG A 73 3.98 13.43 1.66
C ARG A 73 3.51 14.65 2.44
N SER A 74 2.21 14.78 2.63
CA SER A 74 1.60 15.97 3.24
C SER A 74 1.91 16.10 4.73
N SER A 75 2.11 14.97 5.41
CA SER A 75 2.47 14.94 6.82
C SER A 75 3.97 14.71 6.97
N GLN A 76 4.68 15.78 7.35
CA GLN A 76 6.13 15.78 7.58
C GLN A 76 6.55 14.97 8.83
N THR A 77 5.59 14.48 9.61
CA THR A 77 5.84 13.72 10.83
C THR A 77 4.67 12.80 11.11
N TRP A 78 4.63 11.67 10.41
CA TRP A 78 3.96 10.49 10.95
C TRP A 78 4.86 10.03 12.08
N ARG A 79 4.48 10.35 13.31
CA ARG A 79 5.19 9.95 14.52
C ARG A 79 4.14 9.26 15.35
N PRO A 80 4.26 7.95 15.63
CA PRO A 80 3.32 7.31 16.53
C PRO A 80 3.38 8.08 17.85
N ILE A 81 2.21 8.46 18.35
CA ILE A 81 2.05 9.18 19.63
C ILE A 81 2.84 8.46 20.74
N VAL A 82 2.95 7.13 20.64
CA VAL A 82 3.87 6.33 21.44
C VAL A 82 4.72 5.45 20.50
N PRO A 83 6.06 5.56 20.51
CA PRO A 83 6.96 4.76 19.67
C PRO A 83 7.10 3.32 20.17
N THR A 84 6.04 2.74 20.73
CA THR A 84 5.98 1.35 21.19
C THR A 84 5.09 0.54 20.25
N HIS A 85 5.40 -0.75 20.11
CA HIS A 85 4.57 -1.64 19.33
C HIS A 85 3.17 -1.82 19.97
N PRO A 86 2.10 -1.97 19.16
CA PRO A 86 2.09 -1.86 17.71
C PRO A 86 2.04 -0.38 17.24
N TRP A 87 2.97 0.01 16.36
CA TRP A 87 3.06 1.38 15.84
C TRP A 87 2.23 1.58 14.56
N LEU A 88 2.06 0.54 13.75
CA LEU A 88 1.37 0.64 12.46
C LEU A 88 -0.12 1.04 12.60
N PRO A 89 -0.92 0.47 13.54
CA PRO A 89 -2.29 0.92 13.75
C PRO A 89 -2.41 2.40 14.12
N GLN A 90 -1.42 2.98 14.81
CA GLN A 90 -1.41 4.41 15.17
C GLN A 90 -1.26 5.27 13.91
N VAL A 91 -0.28 4.94 13.06
CA VAL A 91 -0.08 5.59 11.77
C VAL A 91 -1.32 5.47 10.88
N VAL A 92 -1.93 4.28 10.82
CA VAL A 92 -3.15 4.06 10.03
C VAL A 92 -4.33 4.89 10.56
N ALA A 93 -4.48 5.02 11.88
CA ALA A 93 -5.51 5.85 12.49
C ALA A 93 -5.31 7.34 12.16
N GLU A 94 -4.07 7.84 12.27
CA GLU A 94 -3.71 9.19 11.84
C GLU A 94 -4.01 9.40 10.35
N ALA A 95 -3.74 8.40 9.51
CA ALA A 95 -3.96 8.50 8.07
C ALA A 95 -5.43 8.57 7.73
N SER A 96 -6.21 7.78 8.46
CA SER A 96 -7.66 7.83 8.36
C SER A 96 -8.22 9.19 8.80
N ALA A 97 -7.63 9.82 9.82
CA ALA A 97 -8.06 11.12 10.33
C ALA A 97 -7.67 12.29 9.41
N ALA A 98 -6.53 12.18 8.73
CA ALA A 98 -6.05 13.16 7.74
C ALA A 98 -6.79 13.06 6.38
N ARG A 99 -7.72 12.11 6.21
CA ARG A 99 -8.51 12.05 4.97
C ARG A 99 -9.30 13.35 4.79
N GLY A 100 -9.20 13.92 3.59
CA GLY A 100 -9.88 15.18 3.25
C GLY A 100 -9.13 16.44 3.70
N THR A 101 -8.00 16.33 4.41
CA THR A 101 -7.13 17.48 4.68
C THR A 101 -6.13 17.73 3.54
N VAL A 102 -5.90 16.72 2.70
CA VAL A 102 -5.06 16.80 1.50
C VAL A 102 -5.97 16.98 0.29
N ALA A 103 -5.63 17.95 -0.57
CA ALA A 103 -6.35 18.15 -1.82
C ALA A 103 -6.24 16.87 -2.68
N PRO A 104 -7.36 16.31 -3.16
CA PRO A 104 -7.32 15.09 -3.95
C PRO A 104 -6.62 15.36 -5.29
N GLN A 105 -5.59 14.58 -5.59
CA GLN A 105 -4.99 14.54 -6.92
C GLN A 105 -5.89 13.84 -7.93
N GLU A 106 -5.66 14.06 -9.22
CA GLU A 106 -6.40 13.40 -10.29
C GLU A 106 -6.14 11.89 -10.28
N ALA A 107 -7.11 11.10 -10.73
CA ALA A 107 -6.98 9.65 -10.74
C ALA A 107 -5.78 9.18 -11.58
N VAL A 108 -5.46 9.87 -12.67
CA VAL A 108 -4.30 9.57 -13.53
C VAL A 108 -2.95 9.68 -12.79
N ASP A 109 -2.89 10.52 -11.75
CA ASP A 109 -1.68 10.76 -10.98
C ASP A 109 -1.51 9.74 -9.85
N VAL A 110 -2.60 9.23 -9.29
CA VAL A 110 -2.58 8.38 -8.08
C VAL A 110 -2.93 6.91 -8.30
N ASP A 111 -3.65 6.58 -9.38
CA ASP A 111 -4.01 5.21 -9.70
C ASP A 111 -2.89 4.55 -10.50
N VAL A 112 -2.56 3.31 -10.12
CA VAL A 112 -1.64 2.48 -10.88
C VAL A 112 -2.40 1.87 -12.06
N VAL A 113 -1.89 2.07 -13.27
CA VAL A 113 -2.45 1.47 -14.49
C VAL A 113 -2.39 -0.05 -14.40
N ASP A 114 -3.46 -0.74 -14.81
CA ASP A 114 -3.47 -2.20 -14.87
C ASP A 114 -2.66 -2.68 -16.08
N PRO A 115 -1.54 -3.38 -15.87
CA PRO A 115 -0.68 -3.83 -16.95
C PRO A 115 -1.11 -5.17 -17.57
N TYR A 116 -2.13 -5.85 -17.01
CA TYR A 116 -2.48 -7.21 -17.40
C TYR A 116 -2.82 -7.35 -18.90
N GLY A 117 -2.07 -8.19 -19.61
CA GLY A 117 -2.23 -8.42 -21.04
C GLY A 117 -1.93 -7.18 -21.91
N ARG A 118 -1.22 -6.18 -21.36
CA ARG A 118 -0.82 -4.96 -22.06
C ARG A 118 0.64 -5.02 -22.50
N SER A 119 1.07 -3.96 -23.20
CA SER A 119 2.43 -3.83 -23.70
C SER A 119 3.48 -3.80 -22.57
N THR A 120 4.73 -4.17 -22.88
CA THR A 120 5.87 -4.04 -21.96
C THR A 120 6.03 -2.61 -21.42
N LYS A 121 5.72 -1.59 -22.24
CA LYS A 121 5.74 -0.19 -21.79
C LYS A 121 4.74 0.06 -20.65
N THR A 122 3.53 -0.49 -20.75
CA THR A 122 2.50 -0.35 -19.70
C THR A 122 2.87 -1.09 -18.43
N HIS A 123 3.52 -2.25 -18.57
CA HIS A 123 4.10 -2.96 -17.42
C HIS A 123 5.12 -2.10 -16.68
N LEU A 124 6.10 -1.55 -17.40
CA LEU A 124 7.12 -0.67 -16.81
C LEU A 124 6.50 0.56 -16.13
N GLU A 125 5.53 1.20 -16.79
CA GLU A 125 4.81 2.34 -16.21
C GLU A 125 4.10 1.97 -14.89
N ALA A 126 3.47 0.81 -14.81
CA ALA A 126 2.85 0.33 -13.58
C ALA A 126 3.89 0.05 -12.49
N PHE A 127 5.01 -0.57 -12.83
CA PHE A 127 6.12 -0.84 -11.91
C PHE A 127 6.72 0.45 -11.35
N ASP A 128 7.12 1.37 -12.22
CA ASP A 128 7.71 2.66 -11.84
C ASP A 128 6.77 3.42 -10.90
N ARG A 129 5.46 3.42 -11.22
CA ARG A 129 4.45 4.07 -10.37
C ARG A 129 4.33 3.43 -8.99
N ILE A 130 4.33 2.10 -8.90
CA ILE A 130 4.31 1.38 -7.62
C ILE A 130 5.56 1.71 -6.81
N GLU A 131 6.74 1.70 -7.45
CA GLU A 131 8.01 2.02 -6.79
C GLU A 131 8.04 3.45 -6.24
N ASP A 132 7.61 4.43 -7.02
CA ASP A 132 7.53 5.84 -6.62
C ASP A 132 6.66 6.04 -5.37
N PHE A 133 5.49 5.39 -5.33
CA PHE A 133 4.62 5.47 -4.16
C PHE A 133 5.19 4.73 -2.96
N LEU A 134 5.73 3.52 -3.17
CA LEU A 134 6.32 2.74 -2.09
C LEU A 134 7.55 3.44 -1.50
N ALA A 135 8.37 4.13 -2.30
CA ALA A 135 9.52 4.88 -1.79
C ALA A 135 9.08 5.95 -0.77
N VAL A 136 8.01 6.69 -1.08
CA VAL A 136 7.43 7.70 -0.18
C VAL A 136 6.87 7.06 1.08
N VAL A 137 6.09 5.99 0.93
CA VAL A 137 5.48 5.27 2.06
C VAL A 137 6.56 4.70 2.97
N LEU A 138 7.57 4.04 2.41
CA LEU A 138 8.67 3.45 3.16
C LEU A 138 9.55 4.51 3.83
N ALA A 139 9.77 5.67 3.20
CA ALA A 139 10.45 6.78 3.85
C ALA A 139 9.66 7.27 5.08
N ALA A 140 8.35 7.48 4.92
CA ALA A 140 7.48 7.88 6.03
C ALA A 140 7.45 6.83 7.15
N LEU A 141 7.17 5.56 6.84
CA LEU A 141 7.09 4.48 7.82
C LEU A 141 8.47 4.10 8.42
N GLY A 142 9.55 4.23 7.66
CA GLY A 142 10.92 3.96 8.11
C GLY A 142 11.36 4.93 9.21
N THR A 143 10.99 6.22 9.09
CA THR A 143 11.24 7.20 10.16
C THR A 143 10.44 6.89 11.43
N VAL A 144 9.24 6.31 11.30
CA VAL A 144 8.41 5.82 12.42
C VAL A 144 9.07 4.64 13.11
N ALA A 145 9.43 3.60 12.36
CA ALA A 145 10.02 2.38 12.90
C ALA A 145 11.41 2.62 13.52
N GLY A 146 12.23 3.49 12.91
CA GLY A 146 13.52 3.91 13.47
C GLY A 146 13.38 4.61 14.82
N SER A 147 12.38 5.49 14.97
CA SER A 147 12.05 6.12 16.26
C SER A 147 11.55 5.10 17.29
N SER A 148 10.83 4.05 16.86
CA SER A 148 10.35 2.97 17.73
C SER A 148 11.46 2.06 18.26
N ARG A 149 12.49 1.77 17.44
CA ARG A 149 13.63 0.93 17.87
C ARG A 149 14.56 1.62 18.88
N ALA A 150 14.55 2.95 18.94
CA ALA A 150 15.43 3.72 19.81
C ALA A 150 15.04 3.71 21.30
N GLN A 151 13.81 3.29 21.64
CA GLN A 151 13.34 3.23 23.03
C GLN A 151 13.52 1.80 23.60
N PRO A 152 14.47 1.56 24.52
CA PRO A 152 14.64 0.23 25.11
C PRO A 152 13.40 -0.14 25.94
N ARG A 153 12.98 -1.40 25.82
CA ARG A 153 11.95 -2.01 26.65
C ARG A 153 12.35 -1.87 28.12
N ARG A 154 11.56 -1.13 28.90
CA ARG A 154 11.62 -1.13 30.37
C ARG A 154 10.63 -2.15 30.91
#